data_AF-A0A2G9M8Y0-F1
#
_entry.id   AF-A0A2G9M8Y0-F1
#
_cell.length_a   1.000
_cell.length_b   1.000
_cell.length_c   1.000
_cell.angle_alpha   90.00
_cell.angle_beta   90.00
_cell.angle_gamma   90.00
#
_symmetry.space_group_name_H-M   'P 1'
#
loop_
_entity.id
_entity.type
_entity.pdbx_description
1 polymer ?
#
loop_
_entity_poly.entity_id
_entity_poly.type
_entity_poly.pdbx_seq_one_letter_code
_entity_poly.pdbx_strand_id
1 'polypeptide(L)' 'MLKIKAKPYEYEFDPKHTALLVIDFQKDFLLPKGFGEFLGNNILLLQRAIEPAKNILTLFREKGLMVIHTRHQLLKYCL' A
#
# COMPACT_ATOMS: atom_id res chain seq x y z
N MET A 1 16.62 -16.08 -6.85
CA MET A 1 15.15 -16.15 -7.03
C MET A 1 14.50 -16.64 -5.75
N LEU A 2 13.42 -16.01 -5.32
CA LEU A 2 12.56 -16.44 -4.21
C LEU A 2 11.22 -16.89 -4.76
N LYS A 3 10.61 -17.89 -4.12
CA LYS A 3 9.31 -18.46 -4.48
C LYS A 3 8.33 -18.30 -3.33
N ILE A 4 7.10 -17.88 -3.65
CA ILE A 4 6.01 -17.76 -2.67
C ILE A 4 4.76 -18.47 -3.18
N LYS A 5 4.05 -19.16 -2.28
CA LYS A 5 2.73 -19.71 -2.58
C LYS A 5 1.79 -18.56 -2.91
N ALA A 6 1.29 -18.52 -4.14
CA ALA A 6 0.34 -17.53 -4.61
C ALA A 6 -0.76 -18.22 -5.42
N LYS A 7 -1.77 -17.44 -5.82
CA LYS A 7 -2.80 -17.87 -6.77
C LYS A 7 -2.58 -17.13 -8.09
N PRO A 8 -2.82 -17.77 -9.25
CA PRO A 8 -3.28 -19.16 -9.40
C PRO A 8 -2.16 -20.22 -9.30
N TYR A 9 -0.89 -19.79 -9.22
CA TYR A 9 0.29 -20.66 -9.08
C TYR A 9 1.38 -19.97 -8.24
N GLU A 10 2.45 -20.70 -7.93
CA GLU A 10 3.61 -20.19 -7.21
C GLU A 10 4.27 -19.02 -7.96
N TYR A 11 4.52 -17.92 -7.25
CA TYR A 11 5.16 -16.74 -7.83
C TYR A 11 6.65 -16.74 -7.52
N GLU A 12 7.47 -16.63 -8.56
CA GLU A 12 8.93 -16.57 -8.47
C GLU A 12 9.44 -15.17 -8.87
N PHE A 13 10.32 -14.58 -8.07
CA PHE A 13 10.88 -13.26 -8.34
C PHE A 13 12.33 -13.10 -7.82
N ASP A 14 13.07 -12.13 -8.37
CA ASP A 14 14.35 -11.70 -7.81
C ASP A 14 14.15 -10.47 -6.91
N PRO A 15 14.42 -10.57 -5.59
CA PRO A 15 14.32 -9.43 -4.68
C PRO A 15 15.12 -8.21 -5.14
N LYS A 16 16.28 -8.39 -5.77
CA LYS A 16 17.13 -7.28 -6.23
C LYS A 16 16.52 -6.48 -7.38
N HIS A 17 15.59 -7.08 -8.11
CA HIS A 17 14.87 -6.46 -9.24
C HIS A 17 13.38 -6.28 -8.93
N THR A 18 13.00 -6.25 -7.65
CA THR A 18 11.62 -6.11 -7.18
C THR A 18 11.46 -4.90 -6.27
N ALA A 19 10.30 -4.24 -6.36
CA ALA A 19 9.91 -3.14 -5.49
C ALA A 19 8.61 -3.40 -4.76
N LEU A 20 8.47 -2.81 -3.57
CA LEU A 20 7.19 -2.64 -2.89
C LEU A 20 6.56 -1.32 -3.36
N LEU A 21 5.42 -1.39 -4.03
CA LEU A 21 4.61 -0.23 -4.38
C LEU A 21 3.49 -0.05 -3.34
N VAL A 22 3.59 1.02 -2.55
CA VAL A 22 2.59 1.40 -1.55
C VAL A 22 1.66 2.44 -2.16
N ILE A 23 0.43 2.04 -2.45
CA ILE A 23 -0.55 2.87 -3.17
C ILE A 23 -1.45 3.61 -2.18
N ASP A 24 -1.44 4.94 -2.25
CA ASP A 24 -2.42 5.86 -1.65
C ASP A 24 -2.77 5.57 -0.18
N PHE A 25 -1.76 5.20 0.61
CA PHE A 25 -1.86 4.94 2.06
C PHE A 25 -1.97 6.25 2.86
N GLN A 26 -2.93 7.10 2.47
CA GLN A 26 -3.13 8.46 2.98
C GLN A 26 -4.17 8.48 4.11
N LYS A 27 -3.98 9.38 5.08
CA LYS A 27 -4.90 9.58 6.20
C LYS A 27 -6.34 9.82 5.73
N ASP A 28 -6.51 10.55 4.62
CA ASP A 28 -7.83 10.88 4.06
C ASP A 28 -8.65 9.65 3.65
N PHE A 29 -8.01 8.52 3.34
CA PHE A 29 -8.70 7.27 2.98
C PHE A 29 -8.80 6.29 4.16
N LEU A 30 -7.86 6.36 5.11
CA LEU A 30 -7.67 5.33 6.13
C LEU A 30 -8.14 5.73 7.54
N LEU A 31 -8.32 7.02 7.82
CA LEU A 31 -8.71 7.51 9.15
C LEU A 31 -10.12 8.07 9.17
N PRO A 32 -10.81 8.04 10.33
CA PRO A 32 -12.08 8.71 10.50
C PRO A 32 -11.95 10.20 10.19
N LYS A 33 -13.05 10.80 9.74
CA LYS A 33 -13.19 12.18 9.27
C LYS A 33 -12.35 12.49 8.03
N GLY A 34 -11.88 11.46 7.33
CA GLY A 34 -11.23 11.56 6.03
C GLY A 34 -12.22 11.52 4.86
N PHE A 35 -11.74 11.82 3.66
CA PHE A 35 -12.48 11.73 2.40
C PHE A 35 -13.22 10.39 2.22
N GLY A 36 -12.59 9.27 2.62
CA GLY A 36 -13.21 7.95 2.53
C GLY A 36 -14.53 7.86 3.31
N GLU A 37 -14.58 8.40 4.52
CA GLU A 37 -15.79 8.40 5.36
C GLU A 37 -16.84 9.38 4.82
N PHE A 38 -16.42 10.55 4.32
CA PHE A 38 -17.33 11.51 3.69
C PHE A 38 -18.09 10.93 2.48
N LEU A 39 -17.49 9.97 1.77
CA LEU A 39 -18.13 9.23 0.69
C LEU A 39 -19.03 8.06 1.17
N GLY A 40 -19.16 7.85 2.48
CA GLY A 40 -19.96 6.78 3.07
C GLY A 40 -19.26 5.42 3.11
N ASN A 41 -17.93 5.35 2.89
CA ASN A 41 -17.21 4.09 2.97
C ASN A 41 -17.05 3.61 4.41
N ASN A 42 -17.09 2.30 4.61
CA ASN A 42 -16.73 1.69 5.88
C ASN A 42 -15.20 1.66 6.05
N ILE A 43 -14.66 2.66 6.75
CA ILE A 43 -13.22 2.84 6.99
C ILE A 43 -12.59 1.67 7.76
N LEU A 44 -13.37 0.95 8.58
CA LEU A 44 -12.86 -0.21 9.33
C LEU A 44 -12.36 -1.33 8.41
N LEU A 45 -12.90 -1.45 7.19
CA LEU A 45 -12.42 -2.43 6.22
C LEU A 45 -11.02 -2.06 5.71
N LEU A 46 -10.77 -0.77 5.48
CA LEU A 46 -9.49 -0.26 4.99
C LEU A 46 -8.41 -0.27 6.08
N GLN A 47 -8.78 0.02 7.33
CA GLN A 47 -7.85 0.01 8.46
C GLN A 47 -7.23 -1.36 8.74
N ARG A 48 -7.92 -2.45 8.37
CA ARG A 48 -7.38 -3.82 8.48
C ARG A 48 -6.12 -4.03 7.65
N ALA A 49 -5.90 -3.23 6.60
CA ALA A 49 -4.70 -3.31 5.78
C ALA A 49 -3.47 -2.63 6.42
N ILE A 50 -3.64 -1.82 7.48
CA ILE A 50 -2.56 -1.00 8.06
C ILE A 50 -1.43 -1.87 8.63
N GLU A 51 -1.74 -2.81 9.52
CA GLU A 51 -0.72 -3.66 10.15
C GLU A 51 0.00 -4.57 9.13
N PRO A 52 -0.70 -5.28 8.23
CA PRO A 52 -0.03 -6.04 7.16
C PRO A 52 0.87 -5.18 6.26
N ALA A 53 0.41 -3.99 5.85
CA ALA A 53 1.20 -3.07 5.03
C ALA A 53 2.45 -2.57 5.78
N LYS A 54 2.32 -2.28 7.07
CA LYS A 54 3.45 -1.89 7.93
C LYS A 54 4.49 -3.01 8.04
N ASN A 55 4.05 -4.26 8.21
CA ASN A 55 4.96 -5.40 8.32
C ASN A 55 5.80 -5.60 7.05
N ILE A 56 5.18 -5.54 5.88
CA ILE A 56 5.93 -5.68 4.62
C ILE A 56 6.81 -4.46 4.33
N LEU A 57 6.36 -3.26 4.68
CA LEU A 57 7.17 -2.05 4.56
C LEU A 57 8.43 -2.10 5.44
N THR A 58 8.29 -2.53 6.69
CA THR A 58 9.42 -2.75 7.60
C THR A 58 10.38 -3.77 7.02
N LEU A 59 9.89 -4.92 6.55
CA LEU A 59 10.71 -5.96 5.94
C LEU A 59 11.52 -5.43 4.74
N PHE A 60 10.88 -4.70 3.82
CA PHE A 60 11.58 -4.14 2.66
C PHE A 60 12.67 -3.14 3.07
N ARG A 61 12.39 -2.29 4.06
CA ARG A 61 13.36 -1.32 4.59
C ARG A 61 14.53 -1.99 5.28
N GLU A 62 14.29 -2.98 6.15
CA GLU A 62 15.33 -3.74 6.84
C GLU A 62 16.24 -4.50 5.86
N LYS A 63 15.70 -4.94 4.73
CA LYS A 63 16.45 -5.63 3.67
C LYS A 63 17.09 -4.69 2.64
N GLY A 64 16.89 -3.38 2.77
CA GLY A 64 17.42 -2.39 1.82
C GLY A 64 16.83 -2.54 0.40
N LEU A 65 15.60 -3.05 0.29
CA LEU A 65 14.91 -3.25 -0.99
C LEU A 65 14.14 -1.99 -1.42
N MET A 66 13.86 -1.87 -2.72
CA MET A 66 13.20 -0.68 -3.28
C MET A 66 11.77 -0.54 -2.77
N VAL A 67 11.42 0.67 -2.32
CA VAL A 67 10.06 1.04 -1.90
C VAL A 67 9.63 2.29 -2.66
N ILE A 68 8.46 2.23 -3.27
CA ILE A 68 7.84 3.34 -4.01
C ILE A 68 6.52 3.66 -3.33
N HIS A 69 6.26 4.94 -3.11
CA HIS A 69 4.99 5.43 -2.57
C HIS A 69 4.27 6.26 -3.62
N THR A 70 2.97 6.01 -3.81
CA THR A 70 2.10 6.93 -4.54
C THR A 70 1.28 7.77 -3.57
N ARG A 71 0.86 8.93 -4.06
CA ARG A 71 -0.09 9.79 -3.37
C ARG A 71 -1.05 10.34 -4.41
N HIS A 72 -2.34 10.08 -4.23
CA HIS A 72 -3.36 10.79 -4.96
C HIS A 72 -3.55 12.19 -4.37
N GLN A 73 -3.34 13.20 -5.20
CA GLN A 73 -3.63 14.59 -4.89
C GLN A 73 -4.27 15.25 -6.09
N LEU A 74 -5.48 15.78 -5.90
CA LEU A 74 -6.06 16.69 -6.88
C LEU A 74 -5.30 18.01 -6.79
N LEU A 75 -4.70 18.44 -7.91
CA LEU A 75 -4.33 19.84 -8.08
C LEU A 75 -5.64 20.62 -8.04
N LYS A 76 -5.92 21.31 -6.93
CA LYS A 76 -6.93 22.36 -6.93
C LYS A 76 -6.47 23.40 -7.94
N TYR A 77 -7.40 23.85 -8.81
CA TYR A 77 -7.23 24.72 -9.99
C TYR A 77 -6.97 24.02 -11.35
N CYS A 78 -7.98 23.28 -11.82
CA CYS A 78 -8.53 23.53 -13.15
C CYS A 78 -9.93 24.09 -12.91
N LEU A 79 -10.09 25.39 -13.17
CA LEU A 79 -11.07 26.36 -12.64
C LEU A 79 -10.66 27.03 -11.32
#